data_AF-A0AAE1BJR4-F1
#
_entry.id   AF-A0AAE1BJR4-F1
#
_cell.length_a   1.000
_cell.length_b   1.000
_cell.length_c   1.000
_cell.angle_alpha   90.00
_cell.angle_beta   90.00
_cell.angle_gamma   90.00
#
_symmetry.space_group_name_H-M   'P 1'
#
loop_
_entity.id
_entity.type
_entity.pdbx_description
1 polymer ?
#
loop_
_entity_poly.entity_id
_entity_poly.type
_entity_poly.pdbx_seq_one_letter_code
_entity_poly.pdbx_strand_id
1 'polypeptide(L)' 'MFALRTVASRISQANSSLVVAKRSHNVIAGPPRTKISFMEKSVHGLVISVGIMFIPAWVLVHIKEYRGRDE' A
#
# COMPACT_ATOMS: atom_id res chain seq x y z
N MET A 1 -24.99 -15.16 45.53
CA MET A 1 -25.38 -14.67 44.19
C MET A 1 -24.51 -13.52 43.63
N PHE A 2 -23.67 -12.85 44.42
CA PHE A 2 -22.83 -11.73 43.93
C PHE A 2 -21.54 -12.15 43.19
N ALA A 3 -20.92 -13.27 43.56
CA ALA A 3 -19.64 -13.70 42.97
C ALA A 3 -19.74 -14.27 41.53
N LEU A 4 -20.91 -14.76 41.13
CA LEU A 4 -21.15 -15.30 39.78
C LEU A 4 -21.23 -14.21 38.71
N ARG A 5 -21.68 -13.01 39.07
CA ARG A 5 -21.81 -11.88 38.13
C ARG A 5 -20.46 -11.27 37.73
N THR A 6 -19.48 -11.31 38.64
CA THR A 6 -18.16 -10.71 38.44
C THR A 6 -17.26 -11.55 37.53
N VAL A 7 -17.41 -12.87 37.52
CA VAL A 7 -16.62 -13.76 36.64
C VAL A 7 -17.15 -13.72 35.21
N ALA A 8 -18.47 -13.67 35.04
CA ALA A 8 -19.10 -13.60 33.72
C ALA A 8 -18.70 -12.33 32.94
N SER A 9 -18.52 -11.19 33.60
CA SER A 9 -18.09 -9.95 32.95
C SER A 9 -16.62 -9.96 32.49
N ARG A 10 -15.75 -10.77 33.12
CA ARG A 10 -14.33 -10.87 32.74
C ARG A 10 -14.08 -11.79 31.53
N ILE A 11 -14.91 -12.81 31.36
CA ILE A 11 -14.82 -13.71 30.18
C ILE A 11 -15.28 -12.98 28.91
N SER A 12 -16.29 -12.10 29.02
CA SER A 12 -16.77 -11.30 27.89
C SER A 12 -15.73 -10.26 27.41
N GLN A 13 -14.87 -9.76 28.31
CA GLN A 13 -13.89 -8.73 27.99
C GLN A 13 -12.63 -9.27 27.27
N ALA A 14 -12.30 -10.55 27.44
CA ALA A 14 -11.12 -11.18 26.83
C ALA A 14 -11.24 -11.39 25.30
N ASN A 15 -12.46 -11.37 24.74
CA ASN A 15 -12.70 -11.52 23.28
C ASN A 15 -12.86 -10.17 22.55
N SER A 16 -12.75 -9.05 23.25
CA SER A 16 -12.96 -7.71 22.68
C SER A 16 -11.83 -7.24 21.76
N SER A 17 -10.64 -7.86 21.84
CA SER A 17 -9.51 -7.57 20.95
C SER A 17 -9.64 -8.22 19.57
N LEU A 18 -10.50 -9.23 19.41
CA LEU A 18 -10.78 -9.89 18.13
C LEU A 18 -11.92 -9.24 17.34
N VAL A 19 -12.69 -8.36 17.99
CA VAL A 19 -13.68 -7.51 17.32
C VAL A 19 -12.98 -6.24 16.86
N VAL A 20 -12.16 -6.35 15.81
CA VAL A 20 -11.72 -5.17 15.07
C VAL A 20 -12.97 -4.51 14.53
N ALA A 21 -13.37 -3.38 15.12
CA ALA A 21 -14.48 -2.58 14.65
C ALA A 21 -14.19 -2.17 13.20
N LYS A 22 -14.77 -2.91 12.25
CA LYS A 22 -14.63 -2.66 10.81
C LYS A 22 -15.41 -1.39 10.50
N ARG A 23 -14.79 -0.22 10.66
CA ARG A 23 -15.37 1.04 10.22
C ARG A 23 -15.46 1.04 8.70
N SER A 24 -16.66 0.86 8.16
CA SER A 24 -16.94 1.17 6.76
C SER A 24 -17.03 2.69 6.62
N HIS A 25 -15.92 3.33 6.28
CA HIS A 25 -15.93 4.73 5.88
C HIS A 25 -16.58 4.84 4.49
N ASN A 26 -17.78 5.40 4.42
CA ASN A 26 -18.37 5.82 3.16
C ASN A 26 -17.79 7.19 2.79
N VAL A 27 -16.61 7.19 2.16
CA VAL A 27 -16.00 8.43 1.64
C VAL A 27 -16.57 8.67 0.25
N ILE A 28 -17.50 9.61 0.15
CA ILE A 28 -17.99 10.10 -1.13
C ILE A 28 -16.96 11.12 -1.63
N ALA A 29 -16.29 10.80 -2.73
CA ALA A 29 -15.36 11.73 -3.36
C ALA A 29 -16.16 12.91 -3.93
N GLY A 30 -15.87 14.12 -3.44
CA GLY A 30 -16.40 15.35 -4.02
C GLY A 30 -15.79 15.66 -5.39
N PRO A 31 -16.32 16.67 -6.11
CA PRO A 31 -15.75 17.12 -7.37
C PRO A 31 -14.26 17.51 -7.23
N PRO A 32 -13.41 17.21 -8.22
CA PRO A 32 -11.99 17.57 -8.19
C PRO A 32 -11.80 19.09 -8.04
N ARG A 33 -10.98 19.52 -7.07
CA ARG A 33 -10.62 20.95 -6.91
C ARG A 33 -9.80 21.47 -8.08
N THR A 34 -8.96 20.61 -8.66
CA THR A 34 -8.12 20.89 -9.82
C THR A 34 -8.29 19.77 -10.84
N LYS A 35 -8.67 20.13 -12.07
CA LYS A 35 -8.81 19.16 -13.16
C LYS A 35 -7.44 18.88 -13.75
N ILE A 36 -6.96 17.66 -13.59
CA ILE A 36 -5.70 17.20 -14.19
C ILE A 36 -5.97 16.83 -15.65
N SER A 37 -5.25 17.47 -16.57
CA SER A 37 -5.38 17.21 -18.00
C SER A 37 -4.89 15.80 -18.37
N PHE A 38 -5.33 15.27 -19.51
CA PHE A 38 -4.85 13.97 -19.99
C PHE A 38 -3.33 13.96 -20.18
N MET A 39 -2.79 15.02 -20.77
CA MET A 39 -1.35 15.16 -21.01
C MET A 39 -0.55 15.11 -19.71
N GLU A 40 -1.02 15.78 -18.66
CA GLU A 40 -0.34 15.80 -17.37
C GLU A 40 -0.31 14.41 -16.73
N LYS A 41 -1.38 13.63 -16.87
CA LYS A 41 -1.43 12.22 -16.44
C LYS A 41 -0.48 11.35 -17.27
N SER A 42 -0.46 11.53 -18.59
CA SER A 42 0.41 10.77 -19.49
C SER A 42 1.88 11.03 -19.20
N VAL A 43 2.28 12.29 -19.01
CA VAL A 43 3.65 12.68 -18.68
C VAL A 43 4.03 12.12 -17.30
N HIS A 44 3.18 12.28 -16.28
CA HIS A 44 3.46 11.70 -14.96
C HIS A 44 3.61 10.18 -15.02
N GLY A 45 2.72 9.50 -15.74
CA GLY A 45 2.78 8.05 -15.94
C GLY A 45 4.10 7.62 -16.59
N LEU A 46 4.51 8.29 -17.67
CA LEU A 46 5.78 8.03 -18.34
C LEU A 46 6.98 8.25 -17.42
N VAL A 47 7.00 9.36 -16.67
CA VAL A 47 8.09 9.66 -15.73
C VAL A 47 8.23 8.56 -14.68
N ILE A 48 7.11 8.11 -14.10
CA ILE A 48 7.12 7.03 -13.11
C ILE A 48 7.58 5.72 -13.75
N SER A 49 7.05 5.35 -14.93
CA SER A 49 7.41 4.10 -15.61
C SER A 49 8.89 4.06 -15.99
N VAL A 50 9.43 5.15 -16.55
CA VAL A 50 10.86 5.26 -16.89
C VAL A 50 11.71 5.22 -15.63
N GLY A 51 11.32 5.95 -14.57
CA GLY A 51 12.06 5.96 -13.30
C GLY A 51 12.19 4.57 -12.67
N ILE A 52 11.11 3.78 -12.68
CA ILE A 52 11.13 2.40 -12.15
C ILE A 52 12.00 1.48 -13.02
N MET A 53 11.92 1.61 -14.35
CA MET A 53 12.64 0.74 -15.28
C MET A 53 14.10 1.13 -15.51
N PHE A 54 14.52 2.34 -15.15
CA PHE A 54 15.84 2.87 -15.47
C PHE A 54 16.98 2.03 -14.88
N ILE A 55 16.95 1.75 -13.58
CA ILE A 55 17.99 0.96 -12.90
C ILE A 55 18.07 -0.49 -13.42
N PRO A 56 16.98 -1.27 -13.48
CA PRO A 56 17.07 -2.64 -13.98
C PRO A 56 17.48 -2.68 -15.47
N ALA A 57 17.01 -1.75 -16.30
CA ALA A 57 17.45 -1.65 -17.69
C ALA A 57 18.96 -1.35 -17.78
N TRP A 58 19.47 -0.44 -16.96
CA TRP A 58 20.90 -0.12 -16.89
C TRP A 58 21.73 -1.36 -16.56
N VAL A 59 21.34 -2.12 -15.53
CA VAL A 59 22.05 -3.35 -15.12
C VAL A 59 22.06 -4.38 -16.25
N LEU A 60 20.93 -4.58 -16.92
CA LEU A 60 20.84 -5.53 -18.04
C LEU A 60 21.72 -5.14 -19.22
N VAL A 61 21.81 -3.84 -19.53
CA VAL A 61 22.69 -3.33 -20.59
C VAL A 61 24.16 -3.60 -20.27
N HIS A 62 24.57 -3.43 -19.01
CA HIS A 62 25.97 -3.56 -18.58
C HIS A 62 26.34 -4.97 -18.11
N ILE A 63 25.46 -5.96 -18.26
CA ILE A 63 25.70 -7.32 -17.76
C ILE A 63 26.96 -7.97 -18.37
N LYS A 64 27.35 -7.58 -19.58
CA LYS A 64 28.57 -8.06 -20.25
C LYS A 64 29.83 -7.51 -19.60
N GLU A 65 29.80 -6.29 -19.07
CA GLU A 65 30.95 -5.68 -18.37
C GLU A 65 31.19 -6.36 -17.03
N TYR A 66 30.12 -6.82 -16.38
CA TYR A 66 30.22 -7.53 -15.10
C TYR A 66 30.70 -8.98 -15.26
N ARG A 67 30.62 -9.55 -16.46
CA ARG A 67 30.92 -10.97 -16.69
C ARG A 67 32.41 -11.30 -16.69
N GLY A 68 33.28 -10.28 -16.65
CA GLY A 68 34.71 -10.43 -16.90
C GLY A 68 34.97 -10.75 -18.37
N ARG A 69 36.10 -10.30 -18.93
CA ARG A 69 36.54 -10.85 -20.21
C ARG A 69 36.83 -12.33 -19.97
N ASP A 70 36.26 -13.17 -20.82
CA ASP A 70 36.60 -14.57 -20.92
C ASP A 70 38.04 -14.65 -21.50
N GLU A 71 39.06 -14.30 -20.71
CA GLU A 71 40.48 -14.48 -21.02
C GLU A 71 41.12 -15.52 -20.10
#